data_AF-A0A966XDP7-F1
#
_entry.id   AF-A0A966XDP7-F1
#
_cell.length_a   1.000
_cell.length_b   1.000
_cell.length_c   1.000
_cell.angle_alpha   90.00
_cell.angle_beta   90.00
_cell.angle_gamma   90.00
#
_symmetry.space_group_name_H-M   'P 1'
#
loop_
_entity.id
_entity.type
_entity.pdbx_description
1 polymer ?
#
loop_
_entity_poly.entity_id
_entity_poly.type
_entity_poly.pdbx_seq_one_letter_code
_entity_poly.pdbx_strand_id
1 'polypeptide(L)'
;THSGHIHPHSVISGTTYIAMPVGASAIRFEDPRLPQMMAAPPRRKDARNGLKPFVYVAPKVGDVILWESWLRHEVPVNMSEEDRISVSFNYRWG
;
A
#
# COMPACT_ATOMS: atom_id res chain seq x y z
N THR A 1 -2.73 13.64 -1.01
CA THR A 1 -2.35 12.32 -0.43
C THR A 1 -3.59 11.47 -0.34
N HIS A 2 -3.44 10.14 -0.27
CA HIS A 2 -4.52 9.28 0.24
C HIS A 2 -4.08 8.70 1.57
N SER A 3 -4.81 9.06 2.63
CA SER A 3 -4.53 8.61 4.00
C SER A 3 -4.74 7.11 4.16
N GLY A 4 -4.24 6.55 5.26
CA GLY A 4 -4.36 5.12 5.56
C GLY A 4 -5.82 4.67 5.66
N HIS A 5 -6.27 3.85 4.71
CA HIS A 5 -7.65 3.38 4.62
C HIS A 5 -7.73 1.90 4.20
N ILE A 6 -8.93 1.35 4.25
CA ILE A 6 -9.30 0.00 3.80
C ILE A 6 -10.47 0.11 2.82
N HIS A 7 -10.83 -0.98 2.13
CA HIS A 7 -11.95 -1.00 1.19
C HIS A 7 -13.09 -1.90 1.74
N PRO A 8 -14.11 -1.34 2.42
CA PRO A 8 -15.22 -2.11 2.95
C PRO A 8 -16.01 -2.88 1.87
N HIS A 9 -16.68 -3.95 2.27
CA HIS A 9 -17.57 -4.77 1.43
C HIS A 9 -16.91 -5.38 0.18
N SER A 10 -15.57 -5.49 0.19
CA SER A 10 -14.76 -6.05 -0.89
C SER A 10 -13.92 -7.23 -0.37
N VAL A 11 -13.52 -8.12 -1.25
CA VAL A 11 -12.66 -9.28 -0.96
C VAL A 11 -11.23 -8.99 -1.40
N ILE A 12 -11.06 -8.61 -2.69
CA ILE A 12 -9.76 -8.25 -3.27
C ILE A 12 -9.81 -6.79 -3.73
N SER A 13 -8.80 -6.03 -3.36
CA SER A 13 -8.55 -4.69 -3.87
C SER A 13 -7.29 -4.71 -4.70
N GLY A 14 -7.17 -3.78 -5.64
CA GLY A 14 -5.94 -3.64 -6.41
C GLY A 14 -5.79 -2.31 -7.10
N THR A 15 -4.58 -2.09 -7.58
CA THR A 15 -4.21 -0.91 -8.36
C THR A 15 -3.29 -1.34 -9.50
N THR A 16 -3.60 -0.86 -10.70
CA THR A 16 -2.70 -0.93 -11.85
C THR A 16 -2.09 0.44 -12.13
N TYR A 17 -0.84 0.45 -12.58
CA TYR A 17 -0.04 1.68 -12.71
C TYR A 17 0.22 2.00 -14.19
N ILE A 18 -0.29 3.15 -14.64
CA ILE A 18 -0.26 3.58 -16.05
C ILE A 18 0.91 4.52 -16.30
N ALA A 19 1.20 5.42 -15.35
CA ALA A 19 2.35 6.32 -15.40
C ALA A 19 3.01 6.40 -14.01
N MET A 20 4.31 6.14 -13.96
CA MET A 20 5.12 6.16 -12.74
C MET A 20 6.37 7.00 -12.97
N PRO A 21 6.37 8.29 -12.58
CA PRO A 21 7.55 9.12 -12.71
C PRO A 21 8.67 8.64 -11.79
N VAL A 22 9.92 8.99 -12.12
CA VAL A 22 11.08 8.62 -11.32
C VAL A 22 10.93 9.23 -9.92
N GLY A 23 11.04 8.38 -8.88
CA GLY A 23 10.84 8.81 -7.50
C GLY A 23 9.37 8.95 -7.07
N ALA A 24 8.41 8.54 -7.90
CA ALA A 24 7.01 8.46 -7.51
C ALA A 24 6.81 7.58 -6.27
N SER A 25 5.90 8.04 -5.42
CA SER A 25 5.67 7.43 -4.10
C SER A 25 5.13 6.01 -4.21
N ALA A 26 5.85 5.10 -3.55
CA ALA A 26 5.45 3.72 -3.30
C ALA A 26 4.11 3.64 -2.58
N ILE A 27 3.31 2.61 -2.88
CA ILE A 27 2.19 2.25 -1.99
C ILE A 27 2.76 1.69 -0.69
N ARG A 28 2.22 2.14 0.45
CA ARG A 28 2.65 1.66 1.78
C ARG A 28 1.54 0.84 2.41
N PHE A 29 1.85 -0.40 2.76
CA PHE A 29 0.98 -1.30 3.52
C PHE A 29 1.35 -1.27 5.00
N GLU A 30 0.34 -1.26 5.87
CA GLU A 30 0.50 -1.30 7.32
C GLU A 30 0.22 -2.71 7.85
N ASP A 31 1.03 -3.19 8.79
CA ASP A 31 0.79 -4.47 9.48
C ASP A 31 -0.60 -4.42 10.14
N PRO A 32 -1.54 -5.32 9.78
CA PRO A 32 -2.89 -5.31 10.33
C PRO A 32 -2.92 -5.51 11.85
N ARG A 33 -1.84 -6.01 12.44
CA ARG A 33 -1.68 -6.20 13.88
C ARG A 33 -1.10 -4.99 14.58
N LEU A 34 -0.76 -3.90 13.88
CA LEU A 34 -0.16 -2.70 14.48
C LEU A 34 -0.93 -2.20 15.72
N PRO A 35 -2.27 -2.16 15.73
CA PRO A 35 -3.03 -1.76 16.92
C PRO A 35 -2.89 -2.71 18.11
N GLN A 36 -2.44 -3.96 17.90
CA GLN A 36 -2.21 -4.97 18.94
C GLN A 36 -0.78 -4.90 19.51
N MET A 37 0.09 -4.10 18.91
CA MET A 37 1.51 -4.01 19.25
C MET A 37 1.84 -2.85 20.21
N MET A 38 0.84 -2.33 20.95
CA MET A 38 1.00 -1.14 21.82
C MET A 38 2.08 -1.27 22.89
N ALA A 39 2.34 -2.49 23.38
CA ALA A 39 3.40 -2.78 24.35
C ALA A 39 4.59 -3.54 23.72
N ALA A 40 4.54 -3.84 22.43
CA ALA A 40 5.61 -4.56 21.76
C ALA A 40 6.80 -3.62 21.46
N PRO A 41 8.05 -4.06 21.68
CA PRO A 41 9.20 -3.27 21.27
C PRO A 41 9.22 -3.00 19.76
N PRO A 42 9.72 -1.83 19.31
CA PRO A 42 9.88 -1.54 17.90
C PRO A 42 10.75 -2.57 17.18
N ARG A 43 10.41 -2.84 15.92
CA ARG A 43 11.21 -3.73 15.06
C ARG A 43 12.49 -3.02 14.64
N ARG A 44 13.59 -3.78 14.49
CA ARG A 44 14.85 -3.23 13.97
C ARG A 44 14.67 -2.76 12.52
N LYS A 45 15.46 -1.76 12.11
CA LYS A 45 15.40 -1.18 10.75
C LYS A 45 15.75 -2.21 9.66
N ASP A 46 16.66 -3.13 9.97
CA ASP A 46 17.15 -4.22 9.12
C ASP A 46 16.36 -5.53 9.27
N ALA A 47 15.22 -5.51 9.98
CA ALA A 47 14.37 -6.69 10.11
C ALA A 47 13.91 -7.20 8.72
N ARG A 48 13.67 -8.52 8.62
CA ARG A 48 13.11 -9.13 7.41
C ARG A 48 11.77 -8.49 7.03
N ASN A 49 11.46 -8.38 5.74
CA ASN A 49 10.27 -7.68 5.25
C ASN A 49 8.96 -8.15 5.90
N GLY A 50 8.75 -9.47 6.06
CA GLY A 50 7.56 -10.01 6.73
C GLY A 50 7.42 -9.71 8.22
N LEU A 51 8.42 -9.05 8.84
CA LEU A 51 8.40 -8.62 10.24
C LEU A 51 8.29 -7.10 10.38
N LYS A 52 8.31 -6.32 9.28
CA LYS A 52 8.23 -4.86 9.33
C LYS A 52 6.78 -4.42 9.56
N PRO A 53 6.55 -3.38 10.39
CA PRO A 53 5.21 -2.82 10.59
C PRO A 53 4.69 -2.07 9.36
N PHE A 54 5.59 -1.66 8.45
CA PHE A 54 5.24 -1.01 7.19
C PHE A 54 6.04 -1.64 6.04
N VAL A 55 5.36 -1.92 4.92
CA VAL A 55 5.96 -2.44 3.69
C VAL A 55 5.71 -1.44 2.56
N TYR A 56 6.78 -1.05 1.87
CA TYR A 56 6.73 -0.11 0.76
C TYR A 56 6.94 -0.90 -0.55
N VAL A 57 6.02 -0.73 -1.49
CA VAL A 57 6.11 -1.35 -2.82
C VAL A 57 6.19 -0.25 -3.87
N ALA A 58 7.28 -0.22 -4.62
CA ALA A 58 7.48 0.68 -5.75
C ALA A 58 7.15 -0.05 -7.06
N PRO A 59 5.95 0.16 -7.63
CA PRO A 59 5.54 -0.49 -8.86
C PRO A 59 6.20 0.13 -10.09
N LYS A 60 6.25 -0.64 -11.17
CA LYS A 60 6.60 -0.17 -12.52
C LYS A 60 5.33 0.06 -13.34
N VAL A 61 5.47 0.80 -14.43
CA VAL A 61 4.38 0.94 -15.43
C VAL A 61 3.99 -0.46 -15.93
N GLY A 62 2.68 -0.74 -15.93
CA GLY A 62 2.11 -2.02 -16.32
C GLY A 62 1.95 -3.02 -15.16
N ASP A 63 2.53 -2.77 -13.98
CA ASP A 63 2.31 -3.64 -12.83
C ASP A 63 0.85 -3.57 -12.35
N VAL A 64 0.38 -4.69 -11.82
CA VAL A 64 -0.84 -4.78 -11.02
C VAL A 64 -0.50 -5.32 -9.64
N ILE A 65 -0.91 -4.59 -8.60
CA ILE A 65 -0.78 -5.03 -7.22
C ILE A 65 -2.17 -5.41 -6.71
N LEU A 66 -2.27 -6.58 -6.08
CA LEU A 66 -3.48 -7.11 -5.46
C LEU A 66 -3.25 -7.32 -3.97
N TRP A 67 -4.29 -7.08 -3.17
CA TRP A 67 -4.30 -7.37 -1.74
C TRP A 67 -5.71 -7.70 -1.26
N GLU A 68 -5.82 -8.40 -0.14
CA GLU A 68 -7.10 -8.56 0.54
C GLU A 68 -7.62 -7.20 1.05
N SER A 69 -8.88 -6.89 0.80
CA SER A 69 -9.44 -5.54 0.93
C SER A 69 -9.43 -4.95 2.35
N TRP A 70 -9.24 -5.79 3.37
CA TRP A 70 -9.10 -5.38 4.77
C TRP A 70 -7.71 -4.83 5.11
N LEU A 71 -6.71 -5.00 4.22
CA LEU A 71 -5.34 -4.54 4.47
C LEU A 71 -5.25 -3.02 4.35
N ARG A 72 -4.89 -2.36 5.46
CA ARG A 72 -4.72 -0.90 5.46
C ARG A 72 -3.54 -0.53 4.58
N HIS A 73 -3.79 0.42 3.69
CA HIS A 73 -2.79 0.98 2.80
C HIS A 73 -2.92 2.49 2.70
N GLU A 74 -1.82 3.15 2.39
CA GLU A 74 -1.79 4.58 2.08
C GLU A 74 -0.99 4.84 0.81
N VAL A 75 -1.25 6.01 0.25
CA VAL A 75 -0.54 6.51 -0.92
C VAL A 75 0.13 7.83 -0.52
N PRO A 76 1.46 7.83 -0.30
CA PRO A 76 2.19 9.02 0.10
C PRO A 76 2.09 10.13 -0.95
N VAL A 77 2.37 11.37 -0.54
CA VAL A 77 2.43 12.54 -1.42
C VAL A 77 3.33 12.22 -2.60
N ASN A 78 2.90 12.50 -3.83
CA ASN A 78 3.80 12.42 -4.98
C ASN A 78 4.82 13.56 -4.87
N MET A 79 6.11 13.23 -4.85
CA MET A 79 7.19 14.22 -4.73
C MET A 79 7.74 14.66 -6.10
N SER A 80 7.22 14.09 -7.19
CA SER A 80 7.56 14.47 -8.56
C SER A 80 6.64 15.58 -9.08
N GLU A 81 7.14 16.39 -10.00
CA GLU A 81 6.36 17.38 -10.78
C GLU A 81 5.50 16.70 -11.86
N GLU A 82 5.78 15.44 -12.19
CA GLU A 82 5.04 14.66 -13.16
C GLU A 82 3.89 13.88 -12.49
N ASP A 83 2.81 13.66 -13.26
CA ASP A 83 1.65 12.93 -12.80
C ASP A 83 1.93 11.43 -12.61
N ARG A 84 1.58 10.91 -11.44
CA ARG A 84 1.45 9.47 -11.21
C ARG A 84 0.03 9.04 -11.52
N ILE A 85 -0.15 8.30 -12.60
CA ILE A 85 -1.47 7.84 -13.08
C ILE A 85 -1.65 6.36 -12.75
N SER A 86 -2.72 6.05 -12.02
CA SER A 86 -3.07 4.68 -11.62
C SER A 86 -4.59 4.49 -11.61
N VAL A 87 -5.03 3.25 -11.85
CA VAL A 87 -6.45 2.86 -11.75
C VAL A 87 -6.60 1.85 -10.64
N SER A 88 -7.46 2.17 -9.66
CA SER A 88 -7.79 1.29 -8.55
C SER A 88 -9.13 0.61 -8.76
N PHE A 89 -9.29 -0.59 -8.22
CA PHE A 89 -10.49 -1.41 -8.38
C PHE A 89 -10.73 -2.31 -7.17
N ASN A 90 -11.97 -2.78 -7.05
CA ASN A 90 -12.44 -3.68 -6.00
C ASN A 90 -13.19 -4.86 -6.62
N TYR A 91 -12.96 -6.05 -6.07
CA TYR A 91 -13.73 -7.26 -6.33
C TYR A 91 -14.46 -7.68 -5.06
N ARG A 92 -15.77 -7.91 -5.17
CA ARG A 92 -16.62 -8.47 -4.11
C ARG A 92 -17.12 -9.85 -4.51
N TRP A 93 -17.51 -10.65 -3.53
CA TRP A 93 -18.16 -11.94 -3.76
C TRP A 93 -19.66 -11.81 -3.51
N GLY A 94 -20.47 -11.90 -4.57
CA GLY A 94 -21.93 -11.67 -4.58
C GLY A 94 -22.34 -10.56 -5.53
#